data_AF-A0AB39NYL9-F1
#
_entry.id   AF-A0AB39NYL9-F1
#
_cell.length_a   1.000
_cell.length_b   1.000
_cell.length_c   1.000
_cell.angle_alpha   90.00
_cell.angle_beta   90.00
_cell.angle_gamma   90.00
#
_symmetry.space_group_name_H-M   'P 1'
#
loop_
_entity.id
_entity.type
_entity.pdbx_description
1 polymer ?
#
loop_
_entity_poly.entity_id
_entity_poly.type
_entity_poly.pdbx_seq_one_letter_code
_entity_poly.pdbx_strand_id
1 'polypeptide(L)' 'MPALNVEFSAAEMDRLRERATLAGKSLKQHVHDVTVEEADRIAFVEGAVAEAERILPGVTDRFPAGLR' A
#
# COMPACT_ATOMS: atom_id res chain seq x y z
N MET A 1 3.66 2.96 23.31
CA MET A 1 3.56 3.72 22.05
C MET A 1 3.08 5.12 22.38
N PRO A 2 3.66 6.18 21.78
CA PRO A 2 3.08 7.51 21.85
C PRO A 2 1.64 7.45 21.30
N ALA A 3 0.69 8.03 22.03
CA ALA A 3 -0.69 8.10 21.60
C ALA A 3 -0.86 9.34 20.71
N LEU A 4 -1.20 9.13 19.43
CA LEU A 4 -1.61 10.19 18.53
C LEU A 4 -3.14 10.16 18.45
N ASN A 5 -3.79 11.25 18.85
CA ASN A 5 -5.23 11.40 18.68
C ASN A 5 -5.47 11.89 17.24
N VAL A 6 -6.15 11.06 16.45
CA VAL A 6 -6.54 11.38 15.07
C VAL A 6 -8.06 11.46 15.04
N GLU A 7 -8.58 12.62 14.66
CA GLU A 7 -10.01 12.83 14.45
C GLU A 7 -10.38 12.42 13.04
N PHE A 8 -11.50 11.73 12.89
CA PHE A 8 -12.05 11.32 11.61
C PHE A 8 -13.41 11.97 11.40
N SER A 9 -13.69 12.39 10.17
CA SER A 9 -15.05 12.77 9.80
C SER A 9 -15.99 11.56 9.84
N ALA A 10 -17.30 11.79 9.92
CA ALA A 10 -18.29 10.72 9.90
C ALA A 10 -18.15 9.82 8.66
N ALA A 11 -17.94 10.42 7.49
CA ALA A 11 -17.76 9.68 6.24
C ALA A 11 -16.49 8.82 6.23
N GLU A 12 -15.40 9.28 6.84
CA GLU A 12 -14.17 8.49 6.98
C GLU A 12 -14.36 7.32 7.96
N MET A 13 -15.08 7.56 9.06
CA MET A 13 -15.42 6.51 10.02
C MET A 13 -16.26 5.40 9.40
N ASP A 14 -17.22 5.74 8.53
CA ASP A 14 -18.05 4.75 7.85
C ASP A 14 -17.23 3.88 6.89
N ARG A 15 -16.33 4.49 6.11
CA ARG A 15 -15.38 3.76 5.25
C ARG A 15 -14.45 2.86 6.06
N LEU A 16 -13.95 3.33 7.21
CA LEU A 16 -13.08 2.53 8.08
C LEU A 16 -13.82 1.32 8.66
N ARG A 17 -15.09 1.49 9.05
CA ARG A 17 -15.93 0.39 9.55
C ARG A 17 -16.25 -0.63 8.46
N GLU A 18 -16.58 -0.17 7.25
CA GLU A 18 -16.83 -1.05 6.10
C GLU A 18 -15.59 -1.91 5.80
N ARG A 19 -14.41 -1.29 5.69
CA ARG A 19 -13.15 -2.01 5.45
C ARG A 19 -12.77 -2.95 6.58
N ALA A 20 -12.95 -2.55 7.84
CA ALA A 20 -12.74 -3.44 8.98
C ALA A 20 -13.63 -4.68 8.92
N THR A 21 -14.90 -4.50 8.54
CA THR A 21 -15.87 -5.59 8.36
C THR A 21 -15.46 -6.53 7.23
N LEU A 22 -15.06 -5.98 6.07
CA LEU A 22 -14.56 -6.77 4.93
C LEU A 22 -13.31 -7.57 5.29
N ALA A 23 -12.42 -7.00 6.11
CA ALA A 23 -11.22 -7.67 6.60
C ALA A 23 -11.48 -8.65 7.75
N GLY A 24 -12.71 -8.72 8.28
CA GLY A 24 -13.04 -9.52 9.46
C GLY A 24 -12.32 -9.07 10.74
N LYS A 25 -11.86 -7.82 10.80
CA LYS A 25 -11.09 -7.24 11.91
C LYS A 25 -11.97 -6.28 12.72
N SER A 26 -11.63 -6.07 14.01
CA SER A 26 -12.22 -4.96 14.76
C SER A 26 -11.75 -3.62 14.18
N LEU A 27 -12.58 -2.57 14.29
CA LEU A 27 -12.21 -1.23 13.80
C LEU A 27 -10.88 -0.74 14.39
N LYS A 28 -10.66 -0.97 15.69
CA LYS A 28 -9.40 -0.60 16.37
C LYS A 28 -8.21 -1.33 15.78
N GLN A 29 -8.33 -2.63 15.56
CA GLN A 29 -7.28 -3.44 14.95
C GLN A 29 -7.02 -3.01 13.51
N HIS A 30 -8.07 -2.76 12.73
CA HIS A 30 -7.94 -2.26 11.36
C HIS A 30 -7.21 -0.91 11.31
N VAL A 31 -7.60 0.08 12.12
CA VAL A 31 -6.92 1.39 12.15
C VAL A 31 -5.45 1.27 12.58
N HIS A 32 -5.15 0.39 13.53
CA HIS A 32 -3.78 0.10 13.93
C HIS A 32 -2.97 -0.46 12.76
N ASP A 33 -3.50 -1.50 12.11
CA ASP A 33 -2.81 -2.22 11.04
C ASP A 33 -2.67 -1.39 9.76
N VAL A 34 -3.63 -0.51 9.45
CA VAL A 34 -3.62 0.32 8.23
C VAL A 34 -2.33 1.12 8.08
N THR A 35 -1.77 1.63 9.19
CA THR A 35 -0.53 2.41 9.11
C THR A 35 0.69 1.55 8.79
N VAL A 36 0.70 0.31 9.27
CA VAL A 36 1.75 -0.68 8.98
C VAL A 36 1.59 -1.23 7.56
N GLU A 37 0.37 -1.61 7.18
CA GLU A 37 0.04 -2.08 5.84
C GLU A 37 0.37 -1.02 4.77
N GLU A 38 0.15 0.27 5.06
CA GLU A 38 0.50 1.35 4.15
C GLU A 38 2.02 1.60 4.07
N ALA A 39 2.74 1.50 5.20
CA ALA A 39 4.20 1.58 5.19
C ALA A 39 4.83 0.43 4.38
N ASP A 40 4.33 -0.80 4.55
CA ASP A 40 4.76 -1.96 3.78
C ASP A 40 4.45 -1.79 2.28
N ARG A 41 3.27 -1.25 1.94
CA ARG A 41 2.89 -0.94 0.56
C ARG A 41 3.84 0.06 -0.08
N ILE A 42 4.21 1.12 0.63
CA ILE A 42 5.15 2.14 0.15
C ILE A 42 6.51 1.49 -0.11
N ALA A 43 7.06 0.75 0.85
CA ALA A 43 8.34 0.07 0.70
C ALA A 43 8.34 -0.93 -0.47
N PHE A 44 7.23 -1.65 -0.66
CA PHE A 44 7.06 -2.54 -1.82
C PHE A 44 7.08 -1.78 -3.15
N VAL A 45 6.32 -0.69 -3.26
CA VAL A 45 6.25 0.11 -4.50
C VAL A 45 7.61 0.73 -4.83
N GLU A 46 8.29 1.29 -3.83
CA GLU A 46 9.64 1.85 -4.00
C GLU A 46 10.63 0.78 -4.49
N GLY A 47 10.62 -0.41 -3.86
CA GLY A 47 11.45 -1.53 -4.27
C GLY A 47 11.13 -2.02 -5.68
N ALA A 48 9.86 -2.12 -6.04
CA ALA A 48 9.41 -2.54 -7.37
C ALA A 48 9.83 -1.55 -8.46
N VAL A 49 9.76 -0.24 -8.19
CA VAL A 49 10.22 0.81 -9.11
C VAL A 49 11.73 0.71 -9.30
N ALA A 50 12.51 0.63 -8.21
CA ALA A 50 13.96 0.51 -8.27
C ALA A 50 14.41 -0.76 -9.03
N GLU A 51 13.72 -1.87 -8.82
CA GLU A 51 14.00 -3.12 -9.53
C GLU A 51 13.64 -3.01 -11.02
N ALA A 52 12.50 -2.39 -11.35
CA ALA A 52 12.13 -2.13 -12.74
C ALA A 52 13.18 -1.26 -13.44
N GLU A 53 13.64 -0.18 -12.81
CA GLU A 53 14.72 0.68 -13.34
C GLU A 53 16.03 -0.09 -13.58
N ARG A 54 16.35 -1.06 -12.71
CA ARG A 54 17.54 -1.89 -12.84
C ARG A 54 17.47 -2.87 -14.01
N ILE A 55 16.32 -3.52 -14.22
CA ILE A 55 16.18 -4.61 -15.21
C ILE A 55 15.73 -4.13 -16.59
N LEU A 56 14.93 -3.05 -16.65
CA LEU A 56 14.26 -2.61 -17.87
C LEU A 56 15.24 -2.24 -19.00
N PRO A 57 16.43 -1.64 -18.75
CA PRO A 57 17.41 -1.41 -19.80
C PRO A 57 17.86 -2.71 -20.47
N GLY A 58 18.23 -3.73 -19.69
CA GLY A 58 18.66 -5.03 -20.22
C GLY A 58 17.54 -5.79 -20.94
N VAL A 59 16.29 -5.66 -20.47
CA VAL A 59 15.12 -6.20 -21.17
C VAL A 59 14.92 -5.48 -22.50
N THR A 60 15.02 -4.15 -22.52
CA THR A 60 14.84 -3.34 -23.73
C THR A 60 15.93 -3.64 -24.76
N ASP A 61 17.18 -3.79 -24.34
CA ASP A 61 18.30 -4.17 -25.21
C ASP A 61 18.09 -5.56 -25.82
N ARG A 62 17.53 -6.50 -25.04
CA ARG A 62 17.29 -7.88 -25.50
C ARG A 62 16.02 -8.01 -26.35
N PHE A 63 15.04 -7.17 -26.11
CA PHE A 63 13.74 -7.15 -26.79
C PHE A 63 13.40 -5.74 -27.29
N PRO A 64 14.12 -5.23 -28.30
CA PRO A 64 13.82 -3.92 -28.88
C PRO A 64 12.41 -3.93 -29.49
N ALA A 65 11.70 -2.80 -29.40
CA ALA A 65 10.31 -2.66 -29.81
C ALA A 65 10.04 -3.28 -31.20
N GLY A 66 9.29 -4.39 -31.21
CA GLY A 66 9.02 -5.16 -32.43
C GLY A 66 8.91 -6.68 -32.23
N LEU A 67 9.39 -7.21 -31.09
CA LEU A 67 9.16 -8.60 -30.70
C LEU A 67 8.06 -8.65 -29.63
N ARG A 68 6.81 -8.71 -30.07
CA ARG A 68 5.69 -9.21 -29.25
C ARG A 68 5.54 -10.69 -29.47
#